data_AF-A0A4P9ZX91-F1
#
_entry.id   AF-A0A4P9ZX91-F1
#
_cell.length_a   1.000
_cell.length_b   1.000
_cell.length_c   1.000
_cell.angle_alpha   90.00
_cell.angle_beta   90.00
_cell.angle_gamma   90.00
#
_symmetry.space_group_name_H-M   'P 1'
#
loop_
_entity.id
_entity.type
_entity.pdbx_description
1 polymer ?
#
loop_
_entity_poly.entity_id
_entity_poly.type
_entity_poly.pdbx_seq_one_letter_code
_entity_poly.pdbx_strand_id
1 'polypeptide(L)'
;MSAGRNQSTNHPYGRRSHSFANSRLSVSGRIRPKFAESVWEELYVGDIILLRNHDPVPADMILLSTSEDDGTCYIETKNLDGETNLKTRTCVADTSKVQTAADCARLRAIIKSDPPSSNLSSHFATMTLMTDSLPSTDPTHIPPGHPLTQDGPQKVIPITMNNMLLRGCVLRNTDFAIGVILFTGPESKIMLNSGDTPSKRSRIERLINYQVITNFILLIIMCLLLAMGSALMWRHWEDVDVPWISETESIGGTYVLTFWQSLILLQNWIPISLYVSIEMVKTCQAYFMYQDLQMYYPPTDRACIPRTWNISDDLGQVQYVFSDKTGTLTRNVMEFRKCTINGHIYGK
;
A
#
# COMPACT_ATOMS: atom_id res chain seq x y z
N MET A 1 -9.07 28.48 9.33
CA MET A 1 -9.66 28.59 7.98
C MET A 1 -9.71 27.20 7.37
N SER A 2 -10.93 26.71 7.15
CA SER A 2 -11.38 25.53 6.38
C SER A 2 -10.56 24.24 6.39
N ALA A 3 -11.07 23.26 7.14
CA ALA A 3 -10.72 21.85 7.02
C ALA A 3 -11.20 21.28 5.66
N GLY A 4 -10.27 20.72 4.89
CA GLY A 4 -10.56 19.94 3.69
C GLY A 4 -10.98 18.52 4.06
N ARG A 5 -12.28 18.24 3.98
CA ARG A 5 -12.91 16.94 4.18
C ARG A 5 -12.63 16.08 2.94
N ASN A 6 -11.63 15.20 2.99
CA ASN A 6 -11.40 14.22 1.92
C ASN A 6 -12.57 13.23 1.88
N GLN A 7 -13.32 13.27 0.78
CA GLN A 7 -14.38 12.32 0.46
C GLN A 7 -13.73 11.00 0.05
N SER A 8 -13.92 9.96 0.86
CA SER A 8 -13.63 8.58 0.47
C SER A 8 -14.72 8.10 -0.49
N THR A 9 -14.32 7.74 -1.70
CA THR A 9 -15.18 7.08 -2.68
C THR A 9 -15.39 5.61 -2.26
N ASN A 10 -16.55 5.33 -1.68
CA ASN A 10 -16.99 3.98 -1.32
C ASN A 10 -17.36 3.18 -2.59
N HIS A 11 -16.51 2.24 -3.00
CA HIS A 11 -16.91 1.14 -3.89
C HIS A 11 -17.54 0.00 -3.05
N PRO A 12 -18.75 -0.49 -3.38
CA PRO A 12 -19.52 -1.38 -2.49
C PRO A 12 -19.22 -2.89 -2.64
N TYR A 13 -18.24 -3.31 -3.45
CA TYR A 13 -17.91 -4.73 -3.63
C TYR A 13 -16.41 -4.96 -3.41
N GLY A 14 -16.04 -5.53 -2.26
CA GLY A 14 -14.65 -5.96 -2.02
C GLY A 14 -14.14 -6.05 -0.58
N ARG A 15 -14.95 -5.79 0.46
CA ARG A 15 -14.51 -6.01 1.87
C ARG A 15 -14.81 -7.44 2.33
N ARG A 16 -14.05 -8.43 1.84
CA ARG A 16 -13.63 -9.53 2.71
C ARG A 16 -12.29 -9.12 3.32
N SER A 17 -12.34 -8.16 4.24
CA SER A 17 -11.20 -7.90 5.12
C SER A 17 -11.13 -9.10 6.03
N HIS A 18 -10.11 -9.95 5.88
CA HIS A 18 -9.61 -10.67 7.04
C HIS A 18 -9.23 -9.58 8.04
N SER A 19 -10.11 -9.27 9.00
CA SER A 19 -9.81 -8.26 10.00
C SER A 19 -8.75 -8.86 10.89
N PHE A 20 -7.49 -8.63 10.55
CA PHE A 20 -6.40 -8.91 11.45
C PHE A 20 -6.66 -8.05 12.69
N ALA A 21 -6.79 -8.73 13.82
CA ALA A 21 -7.00 -8.14 15.12
C ALA A 21 -5.82 -8.51 16.00
N ASN A 22 -5.32 -7.54 16.75
CA ASN A 22 -4.33 -7.79 17.80
C ASN A 22 -4.87 -7.27 19.13
N SER A 23 -4.24 -7.69 20.22
CA SER A 23 -4.73 -7.36 21.55
C SER A 23 -4.16 -6.01 22.00
N ARG A 24 -4.95 -4.94 21.91
CA ARG A 24 -4.60 -3.58 22.35
C ARG A 24 -4.88 -3.38 23.84
N LEU A 25 -4.01 -2.69 24.55
CA LEU A 25 -4.22 -2.33 25.95
C LEU A 25 -5.43 -1.39 26.08
N SER A 26 -6.43 -1.82 26.83
CA SER A 26 -7.61 -1.04 27.16
C SER A 26 -7.56 -0.64 28.64
N VAL A 27 -7.44 0.67 28.90
CA VAL A 27 -7.52 1.26 30.24
C VAL A 27 -8.79 2.12 30.29
N SER A 28 -9.87 1.58 30.87
CA SER A 28 -11.10 2.33 31.14
C SER A 28 -11.21 2.56 32.64
N GLY A 29 -11.49 3.78 33.08
CA GLY A 29 -11.38 4.22 34.49
C GLY A 29 -12.20 3.44 35.52
N ARG A 30 -13.07 2.50 35.11
CA ARG A 30 -13.83 1.60 35.99
C ARG A 30 -13.48 0.11 35.85
N ILE A 31 -12.59 -0.27 34.92
CA ILE A 31 -12.29 -1.67 34.57
C ILE A 31 -10.80 -1.93 34.77
N ARG A 32 -10.45 -3.11 35.29
CA ARG A 32 -9.05 -3.54 35.39
C ARG A 32 -8.39 -3.51 34.00
N PRO A 33 -7.14 -3.02 33.88
CA PRO A 33 -6.43 -3.01 32.60
C PRO A 33 -6.43 -4.41 31.98
N LYS A 34 -6.78 -4.49 30.70
CA LYS A 34 -6.77 -5.74 29.94
C LYS A 34 -6.35 -5.49 28.50
N PHE A 35 -5.78 -6.49 27.86
CA PHE A 35 -5.62 -6.48 26.41
C PHE A 35 -6.94 -6.93 25.76
N ALA A 36 -7.54 -6.05 24.96
CA ALA A 36 -8.77 -6.29 24.23
C ALA A 36 -8.48 -6.39 22.73
N GLU A 37 -9.22 -7.22 22.01
CA GLU A 37 -9.06 -7.30 20.56
C GLU A 37 -9.42 -5.96 19.89
N SER A 38 -8.55 -5.52 18.98
CA SER A 38 -8.69 -4.29 18.21
C SER A 38 -8.28 -4.57 16.77
N VAL A 39 -9.03 -4.02 15.81
CA VAL A 39 -8.65 -4.09 14.39
C VAL A 39 -7.48 -3.16 14.10
N TRP A 40 -6.67 -3.49 13.09
CA TRP A 40 -5.48 -2.71 12.73
C TRP A 40 -5.78 -1.24 12.39
N GLU A 41 -6.96 -0.95 11.84
CA GLU A 41 -7.39 0.41 11.48
C GLU A 41 -7.60 1.33 12.70
N GLU A 42 -7.81 0.75 13.89
CA GLU A 42 -8.07 1.50 15.13
C GLU A 42 -6.81 1.71 15.98
N LEU A 43 -5.64 1.29 15.49
CA LEU A 43 -4.36 1.42 16.18
C LEU A 43 -3.73 2.80 15.95
N TYR A 44 -3.32 3.45 17.04
CA TYR A 44 -2.67 4.76 17.03
C TYR A 44 -1.25 4.69 17.60
N VAL A 45 -0.44 5.69 17.26
CA VAL A 45 0.89 5.88 17.84
C VAL A 45 0.78 5.99 19.38
N GLY A 46 1.63 5.25 20.08
CA GLY A 46 1.63 5.18 21.55
C GLY A 46 0.73 4.08 22.13
N ASP A 47 -0.09 3.40 21.32
CA ASP A 47 -0.83 2.23 21.82
C ASP A 47 0.12 1.09 22.17
N ILE A 48 -0.16 0.43 23.30
CA ILE A 48 0.53 -0.79 23.70
C ILE A 48 -0.27 -1.98 23.18
N ILE A 49 0.40 -2.87 22.45
CA ILE A 49 -0.20 -4.08 21.90
C ILE A 49 0.54 -5.32 22.40
N LEU A 50 -0.22 -6.40 22.58
CA LEU A 50 0.27 -7.74 22.83
C LEU A 50 0.08 -8.56 21.57
N LEU A 51 1.20 -9.05 21.03
CA LEU A 51 1.27 -10.02 19.94
C LEU A 51 1.42 -11.41 20.53
N ARG A 52 0.75 -12.40 19.96
CA ARG A 52 0.92 -13.82 20.26
C ARG A 52 1.80 -14.49 19.23
N ASN A 53 2.29 -15.69 19.54
CA ASN A 53 3.01 -16.51 18.56
C ASN A 53 2.20 -16.65 17.26
N HIS A 54 2.87 -16.44 16.13
CA HIS A 54 2.30 -16.42 14.78
C HIS A 54 1.44 -15.19 14.42
N ASP A 55 1.33 -14.20 15.31
CA ASP A 55 0.67 -12.96 14.96
C ASP A 55 1.54 -12.14 13.99
N PRO A 56 0.95 -11.59 12.92
CA PRO A 56 1.59 -10.56 12.13
C PRO A 56 1.68 -9.25 12.92
N VAL A 57 2.80 -8.55 12.76
CA VAL A 57 3.04 -7.24 13.36
C VAL A 57 2.22 -6.19 12.61
N PRO A 58 1.29 -5.47 13.28
CA PRO A 58 0.33 -4.58 12.61
C PRO A 58 0.94 -3.25 12.16
N ALA A 59 1.92 -2.75 12.91
CA ALA A 59 2.52 -1.44 12.77
C ALA A 59 3.96 -1.51 13.30
N ASP A 60 4.77 -0.52 12.93
CA ASP A 60 6.13 -0.44 13.41
C ASP A 60 6.13 -0.12 14.90
N MET A 61 6.72 -0.99 15.72
CA MET A 61 6.58 -0.95 17.17
C MET A 61 7.90 -1.22 17.88
N ILE A 62 8.06 -0.63 19.07
CA ILE A 62 9.19 -0.86 19.96
C ILE A 62 8.84 -1.98 20.93
N LEU A 63 9.73 -2.95 21.05
CA LEU A 63 9.57 -4.12 21.89
C LEU A 63 9.85 -3.77 23.36
N LEU A 64 8.81 -3.83 24.19
CA LEU A 64 8.90 -3.52 25.61
C LEU A 64 9.28 -4.76 26.43
N SER A 65 8.64 -5.89 26.15
CA SER A 65 8.91 -7.17 26.83
C SER A 65 8.49 -8.36 25.96
N THR A 66 8.98 -9.54 26.32
CA THR A 66 8.67 -10.81 25.66
C THR A 66 8.35 -11.88 26.71
N SER A 67 7.92 -13.06 26.26
CA SER A 67 7.76 -14.24 27.10
C SER A 67 9.08 -14.83 27.59
N GLU A 68 10.18 -14.56 26.90
CA GLU A 68 11.50 -15.13 27.20
C GLU A 68 12.20 -14.34 28.31
N ASP A 69 12.88 -15.05 29.21
CA ASP A 69 13.57 -14.46 30.37
C ASP A 69 14.73 -13.53 29.96
N ASP A 70 15.35 -13.79 28.80
CA ASP A 70 16.43 -12.97 28.24
C ASP A 70 15.91 -11.75 27.44
N GLY A 71 14.59 -11.59 27.34
CA GLY A 71 13.95 -10.51 26.59
C GLY A 71 14.07 -10.66 25.08
N THR A 72 14.47 -11.84 24.57
CA THR A 72 14.54 -12.07 23.13
C THR A 72 13.19 -12.45 22.54
N CYS A 73 13.03 -12.20 21.24
CA CYS A 73 11.99 -12.80 20.42
C CYS A 73 12.49 -13.06 19.01
N TYR A 74 11.77 -13.91 18.28
CA TYR A 74 12.12 -14.25 16.92
C TYR A 74 11.05 -13.76 15.93
N ILE A 75 11.49 -13.15 14.84
CA ILE A 75 10.61 -12.69 13.78
C ILE A 75 10.98 -13.31 12.45
N GLU A 76 9.94 -13.65 11.68
CA GLU A 76 10.07 -14.02 10.27
C GLU A 76 9.95 -12.75 9.41
N THR A 77 10.98 -12.45 8.61
CA THR A 77 11.04 -11.27 7.73
C THR A 77 10.85 -11.59 6.25
N LYS A 78 10.37 -12.80 5.92
CA LYS A 78 10.16 -13.25 4.54
C LYS A 78 9.39 -12.24 3.67
N ASN A 79 8.43 -11.53 4.26
CA ASN A 79 7.61 -10.54 3.56
C ASN A 79 8.33 -9.20 3.29
N LEU A 80 9.47 -8.95 3.94
CA LEU A 80 10.23 -7.70 3.84
C LEU A 80 11.46 -7.85 2.95
N ASP A 81 12.27 -8.88 3.19
CA ASP A 81 13.59 -9.06 2.56
C ASP A 81 13.78 -10.45 1.91
N GLY A 82 12.77 -11.31 1.96
CA GLY A 82 12.85 -12.65 1.39
C GLY A 82 13.80 -13.59 2.14
N GLU A 83 14.25 -13.23 3.35
CA GLU A 83 15.04 -14.12 4.18
C GLU A 83 14.15 -15.20 4.84
N THR A 84 14.64 -16.44 4.89
CA THR A 84 13.93 -17.57 5.50
C THR A 84 14.32 -17.82 6.95
N ASN A 85 15.44 -17.24 7.39
CA ASN A 85 15.90 -17.38 8.77
C ASN A 85 15.08 -16.48 9.68
N LEU A 86 14.85 -16.95 10.90
CA LEU A 86 14.28 -16.11 11.94
C LEU A 86 15.33 -15.09 12.38
N LYS A 87 14.95 -13.81 12.44
CA LYS A 87 15.79 -12.75 13.01
C LYS A 87 15.47 -12.59 14.49
N THR A 88 16.51 -12.52 15.30
CA THR A 88 16.38 -12.25 16.72
C THR A 88 16.23 -10.75 16.96
N ARG A 89 15.29 -10.38 17.83
CA ARG A 89 15.09 -9.02 18.36
C ARG A 89 15.11 -9.07 19.87
N THR A 90 15.52 -7.98 20.51
CA THR A 90 15.64 -7.90 21.97
C THR A 90 14.77 -6.78 22.50
N CYS A 91 14.04 -7.03 23.58
CA CYS A 91 13.23 -6.01 24.23
C CYS A 91 14.12 -4.95 24.87
N VAL A 92 13.54 -3.80 25.22
CA VAL A 92 14.27 -2.84 26.04
C VAL A 92 14.47 -3.43 27.44
N ALA A 93 15.74 -3.55 27.87
CA ALA A 93 16.10 -4.29 29.08
C ALA A 93 15.38 -3.77 30.34
N ASP A 94 15.21 -2.46 30.47
CA ASP A 94 14.54 -1.82 31.61
C ASP A 94 13.02 -2.04 31.66
N THR A 95 12.40 -2.43 30.54
CA THR A 95 10.97 -2.74 30.47
C THR A 95 10.68 -4.24 30.40
N SER A 96 11.71 -5.09 30.46
CA SER A 96 11.59 -6.57 30.42
C SER A 96 10.56 -7.13 31.44
N LYS A 97 10.46 -6.50 32.61
CA LYS A 97 9.52 -6.90 33.69
C LYS A 97 8.06 -6.48 33.45
N VAL A 98 7.78 -5.73 32.39
CA VAL A 98 6.41 -5.28 32.06
C VAL A 98 5.69 -6.41 31.34
N GLN A 99 5.15 -7.38 32.09
CA GLN A 99 4.56 -8.58 31.50
C GLN A 99 3.02 -8.60 31.50
N THR A 100 2.39 -7.83 32.40
CA THR A 100 0.92 -7.80 32.49
C THR A 100 0.33 -6.49 31.99
N ALA A 101 -0.96 -6.53 31.64
CA ALA A 101 -1.71 -5.31 31.30
C ALA A 101 -1.69 -4.27 32.43
N ALA A 102 -1.65 -4.72 33.69
CA ALA A 102 -1.54 -3.84 34.85
C ALA A 102 -0.16 -3.17 34.93
N ASP A 103 0.92 -3.87 34.57
CA ASP A 103 2.27 -3.29 34.53
C ASP A 103 2.37 -2.26 33.41
N CYS A 104 1.82 -2.59 32.24
CA CYS A 104 1.74 -1.66 31.10
C CYS A 104 0.99 -0.39 31.46
N ALA A 105 -0.10 -0.49 32.23
CA ALA A 105 -0.87 0.66 32.68
C ALA A 105 -0.13 1.56 33.69
N ARG A 106 0.90 1.04 34.37
CA ARG A 106 1.77 1.81 35.28
C ARG A 106 3.01 2.37 34.60
N LEU A 107 3.35 1.88 33.40
CA LEU A 107 4.52 2.31 32.66
C LEU A 107 4.39 3.78 32.24
N ARG A 108 5.33 4.62 32.65
CA ARG A 108 5.45 6.02 32.21
C ARG A 108 6.77 6.21 31.48
N ALA A 109 6.67 6.48 30.18
CA ALA A 109 7.83 6.63 29.30
C ALA A 109 7.58 7.73 28.27
N ILE A 110 8.64 8.45 27.89
CA ILE A 110 8.65 9.34 26.73
C ILE A 110 9.60 8.76 25.69
N ILE A 111 9.12 8.55 24.48
CA ILE A 111 9.94 8.06 23.36
C ILE A 111 10.16 9.21 22.39
N LYS A 112 11.42 9.54 22.14
CA LYS A 112 11.84 10.50 21.12
C LYS A 112 12.49 9.73 19.98
N SER A 113 11.85 9.74 18.82
CA SER A 113 12.31 9.01 17.64
C SER A 113 12.79 9.96 16.56
N ASP A 114 13.71 9.49 15.73
CA ASP A 114 14.02 10.11 14.45
C ASP A 114 12.79 10.07 13.53
N PRO A 115 12.72 10.95 12.51
CA PRO A 115 11.68 10.91 11.49
C PRO A 115 11.63 9.55 10.77
N PRO A 116 10.44 9.14 10.29
CA PRO A 116 10.28 7.87 9.62
C PRO A 116 11.13 7.84 8.34
N SER A 117 11.89 6.76 8.16
CA SER A 117 12.86 6.59 7.08
C SER A 117 12.67 5.26 6.37
N SER A 118 12.87 5.23 5.05
CA SER A 118 12.74 4.02 4.23
C SER A 118 13.82 2.98 4.48
N ASN A 119 14.88 3.28 5.25
CA ASN A 119 15.93 2.32 5.56
C ASN A 119 15.42 1.24 6.53
N LEU A 120 15.36 -0.02 6.09
CA LEU A 120 14.91 -1.15 6.92
C LEU A 120 15.94 -1.58 7.99
N SER A 121 17.22 -1.24 7.81
CA SER A 121 18.31 -1.76 8.64
C SER A 121 18.65 -0.91 9.85
N SER A 122 18.33 0.39 9.80
CA SER A 122 18.68 1.33 10.87
C SER A 122 17.47 2.11 11.36
N HIS A 123 17.48 2.34 12.67
CA HIS A 123 16.54 3.19 13.35
C HIS A 123 17.18 3.63 14.67
N PHE A 124 17.04 4.91 15.01
CA PHE A 124 17.52 5.47 16.26
C PHE A 124 16.35 6.18 16.96
N ALA A 125 16.13 5.81 18.21
CA ALA A 125 15.24 6.52 19.11
C ALA A 125 15.81 6.50 20.52
N THR A 126 15.25 7.31 21.39
CA THR A 126 15.60 7.38 22.80
C THR A 126 14.34 7.25 23.64
N MET A 127 14.33 6.33 24.60
CA MET A 127 13.26 6.22 25.60
C MET A 127 13.72 6.74 26.94
N THR A 128 12.95 7.67 27.49
CA THR A 128 13.14 8.19 28.85
C THR A 128 12.09 7.57 29.75
N LEU A 129 12.51 6.69 30.67
CA LEU A 129 11.64 6.12 31.68
C LEU A 129 11.51 7.08 32.86
N MET A 130 10.26 7.33 33.26
CA MET A 130 9.94 8.07 34.48
C MET A 130 9.82 7.05 35.60
N THR A 131 10.80 7.03 36.50
CA THR A 131 10.66 6.23 37.72
C THR A 131 9.83 7.02 38.72
N ASP A 132 8.69 6.46 39.12
CA ASP A 132 8.07 6.86 40.36
C ASP A 132 9.02 6.38 41.46
N SER A 133 9.81 7.29 42.02
CA SER A 133 10.48 6.98 43.28
C SER A 133 9.40 6.61 44.28
N LEU A 134 9.42 5.35 44.75
CA LEU A 134 8.82 5.03 46.03
C LEU A 134 9.31 6.08 47.04
N PRO A 135 8.43 6.80 47.77
CA PRO A 135 8.88 7.58 48.91
C PRO A 135 9.22 6.58 50.02
N SER A 136 10.39 5.96 49.95
CA SER A 136 10.95 5.15 51.02
C SER A 136 11.95 5.98 51.81
N THR A 137 11.46 6.94 52.59
CA THR A 137 12.03 7.31 53.89
C THR A 137 11.10 8.29 54.61
N ASP A 138 10.55 7.83 55.73
CA ASP A 138 10.15 8.57 56.93
C ASP A 138 9.51 9.98 56.77
N PRO A 139 8.20 10.16 57.02
CA PRO A 139 7.50 11.45 56.86
C PRO A 139 7.86 12.53 57.89
N THR A 140 8.92 12.37 58.67
CA THR A 140 9.22 13.24 59.83
C THR A 140 10.36 14.23 59.61
N HIS A 141 10.98 14.30 58.42
CA HIS A 141 12.08 15.24 58.18
C HIS A 141 12.03 15.92 56.80
N ILE A 142 11.20 16.97 56.65
CA ILE A 142 11.22 17.87 55.48
C ILE A 142 11.81 19.22 55.93
N PRO A 143 13.02 19.61 55.50
CA PRO A 143 13.52 20.95 55.73
C PRO A 143 12.79 21.97 54.83
N PRO A 144 12.41 23.15 55.34
CA PRO A 144 11.70 24.16 54.56
C PRO A 144 12.65 24.85 53.59
N GLY A 145 12.32 24.83 52.29
CA GLY A 145 13.03 25.60 51.25
C GLY A 145 13.39 24.87 49.95
N HIS A 146 13.05 23.59 49.80
CA HIS A 146 13.33 22.88 48.54
C HIS A 146 12.20 23.11 47.52
N PRO A 147 12.48 23.62 46.31
CA PRO A 147 11.46 23.70 45.26
C PRO A 147 10.98 22.29 44.89
N LEU A 148 9.67 22.14 44.72
CA LEU A 148 9.01 20.96 44.17
C LEU A 148 9.33 20.86 42.67
N THR A 149 10.57 20.53 42.32
CA THR A 149 10.89 20.12 40.95
C THR A 149 10.34 18.71 40.76
N GLN A 150 9.39 18.54 39.82
CA GLN A 150 8.84 17.24 39.40
C GLN A 150 9.87 16.37 38.63
N ASP A 151 11.15 16.44 38.99
CA ASP A 151 12.22 15.71 38.32
C ASP A 151 12.58 14.47 39.14
N GLY A 152 11.73 13.44 39.06
CA GLY A 152 12.15 12.09 39.43
C GLY A 152 13.35 11.64 38.57
N PRO A 153 14.15 10.66 39.02
CA PRO A 153 15.27 10.18 38.24
C PRO A 153 14.80 9.64 36.88
N GLN A 154 15.21 10.32 35.82
CA GLN A 154 14.91 9.96 34.44
C GLN A 154 16.03 9.06 33.90
N LYS A 155 15.71 7.80 33.57
CA LYS A 155 16.66 6.91 32.91
C LYS A 155 16.48 7.00 31.39
N VAL A 156 17.54 7.41 30.70
CA VAL A 156 17.57 7.55 29.24
C VAL A 156 18.17 6.29 28.62
N ILE A 157 17.45 5.67 27.69
CA ILE A 157 17.80 4.39 27.08
C ILE A 157 17.81 4.53 25.55
N PRO A 158 18.90 4.17 24.86
CA PRO A 158 18.92 4.15 23.41
C PRO A 158 18.10 2.98 22.86
N ILE A 159 17.31 3.25 21.84
CA ILE A 159 16.53 2.27 21.07
C ILE A 159 17.16 2.17 19.70
N THR A 160 17.47 0.95 19.31
CA THR A 160 18.03 0.63 18.00
C THR A 160 17.05 -0.23 17.19
N MET A 161 17.40 -0.53 15.94
CA MET A 161 16.64 -1.45 15.11
C MET A 161 16.42 -2.83 15.77
N ASN A 162 17.34 -3.28 16.63
CA ASN A 162 17.22 -4.55 17.35
C ASN A 162 16.06 -4.56 18.36
N ASN A 163 15.58 -3.40 18.79
CA ASN A 163 14.46 -3.25 19.71
C ASN A 163 13.13 -3.00 19.01
N MET A 164 13.08 -3.11 17.69
CA MET A 164 11.92 -2.73 16.89
C MET A 164 11.40 -3.91 16.07
N LEU A 165 10.07 -4.05 16.04
CA LEU A 165 9.38 -4.97 15.15
C LEU A 165 8.73 -4.15 14.04
N LEU A 166 8.95 -4.54 12.79
CA LEU A 166 8.39 -3.86 11.63
C LEU A 166 7.05 -4.46 11.22
N ARG A 167 6.18 -3.63 10.68
CA ARG A 167 4.95 -4.07 10.01
C ARG A 167 5.26 -5.11 8.94
N GLY A 168 4.51 -6.21 8.92
CA GLY A 168 4.67 -7.28 7.92
C GLY A 168 5.60 -8.43 8.35
N CYS A 169 6.36 -8.25 9.43
CA CYS A 169 7.01 -9.35 10.14
C CYS A 169 5.97 -10.22 10.85
N VAL A 170 6.30 -11.48 11.09
CA VAL A 170 5.46 -12.41 11.86
C VAL A 170 6.23 -12.89 13.08
N LEU A 171 5.62 -12.83 14.27
CA LEU A 171 6.24 -13.35 15.48
C LEU A 171 6.31 -14.88 15.41
N ARG A 172 7.46 -15.46 15.75
CA ARG A 172 7.70 -16.91 15.74
C ARG A 172 8.42 -17.30 17.02
N ASN A 173 8.21 -18.53 17.49
CA ASN A 173 8.97 -19.12 18.61
C ASN A 173 9.02 -18.24 19.86
N THR A 174 7.97 -17.46 20.12
CA THR A 174 7.82 -16.60 21.28
C THR A 174 6.33 -16.54 21.59
N ASP A 175 5.93 -16.89 22.82
CA ASP A 175 4.52 -17.04 23.18
C ASP A 175 3.78 -15.71 23.11
N PHE A 176 4.40 -14.66 23.64
CA PHE A 176 3.91 -13.30 23.51
C PHE A 176 5.04 -12.26 23.42
N ALA A 177 4.74 -11.16 22.75
CA ALA A 177 5.58 -9.97 22.71
C ALA A 177 4.71 -8.74 22.97
N ILE A 178 5.11 -7.90 23.92
CA ILE A 178 4.45 -6.63 24.21
C ILE A 178 5.29 -5.51 23.63
N GLY A 179 4.65 -4.60 22.92
CA GLY A 179 5.33 -3.39 22.52
C GLY A 179 4.41 -2.22 22.25
N VAL A 180 5.03 -1.07 22.04
CA VAL A 180 4.36 0.21 21.83
C VAL A 180 4.51 0.64 20.38
N ILE A 181 3.40 1.05 19.79
CA ILE A 181 3.35 1.48 18.39
C ILE A 181 4.11 2.80 18.24
N LEU A 182 5.06 2.82 17.30
CA LEU A 182 5.87 3.98 16.97
C LEU A 182 5.40 4.66 15.68
N PHE A 183 5.27 3.90 14.58
CA PHE A 183 4.78 4.43 13.30
C PHE A 183 3.60 3.63 12.79
N THR A 184 2.60 4.34 12.25
CA THR A 184 1.36 3.74 11.72
C THR A 184 1.17 4.05 10.24
N GLY A 185 0.44 3.17 9.54
CA GLY A 185 -0.02 3.40 8.17
C GLY A 185 1.11 3.81 7.19
N PRO A 186 1.03 5.00 6.57
CA PRO A 186 2.00 5.47 5.56
C PRO A 186 3.39 5.75 6.13
N GLU A 187 3.52 5.99 7.43
CA GLU A 187 4.81 6.27 8.08
C GLU A 187 5.59 5.00 8.41
N SER A 188 4.96 3.82 8.34
CA SER A 188 5.67 2.55 8.54
C SER A 188 6.73 2.35 7.46
N LYS A 189 7.89 1.80 7.85
CA LYS A 189 9.03 1.59 6.95
C LYS A 189 8.66 0.78 5.71
N ILE A 190 7.77 -0.21 5.84
CA ILE A 190 7.33 -1.02 4.70
C ILE A 190 6.50 -0.20 3.70
N MET A 191 5.67 0.74 4.19
CA MET A 191 4.80 1.53 3.34
C MET A 191 5.59 2.64 2.63
N LEU A 192 6.59 3.21 3.30
CA LEU A 192 7.57 4.11 2.67
C LEU A 192 8.31 3.47 1.50
N ASN A 193 8.48 2.13 1.51
CA ASN A 193 9.07 1.39 0.40
C ASN A 193 8.04 0.88 -0.63
N SER A 194 6.75 0.91 -0.32
CA SER A 194 5.69 0.39 -1.20
C SER A 194 5.25 1.39 -2.27
N GLY A 195 5.40 2.70 -2.01
CA GLY A 195 4.98 3.78 -2.90
C GLY A 195 3.47 3.81 -3.14
N ASP A 196 3.00 4.86 -3.81
CA ASP A 196 1.60 4.93 -4.24
C ASP A 196 1.38 4.00 -5.44
N THR A 197 0.28 3.24 -5.44
CA THR A 197 -0.06 2.37 -6.56
C THR A 197 -0.40 3.22 -7.79
N PRO A 198 0.42 3.21 -8.86
CA PRO A 198 0.13 4.02 -10.03
C PRO A 198 -1.06 3.46 -10.80
N SER A 199 -1.83 4.35 -11.44
CA SER A 199 -2.83 3.90 -12.41
C SER A 199 -2.13 3.27 -13.62
N LYS A 200 -2.39 1.99 -13.86
CA LYS A 200 -1.83 1.25 -14.99
C LYS A 200 -2.68 1.51 -16.23
N ARG A 201 -2.04 1.90 -17.34
CA ARG A 201 -2.65 2.05 -18.66
C ARG A 201 -1.93 1.13 -19.63
N SER A 202 -2.69 0.37 -20.41
CA SER A 202 -2.08 -0.61 -21.33
C SER A 202 -1.40 0.07 -22.51
N ARG A 203 -0.46 -0.63 -23.14
CA ARG A 203 0.22 -0.07 -24.32
C ARG A 203 -0.74 0.14 -25.49
N ILE A 204 -1.72 -0.75 -25.66
CA ILE A 204 -2.75 -0.63 -26.70
C ILE A 204 -3.59 0.63 -26.51
N GLU A 205 -3.93 0.98 -25.26
CA GLU A 205 -4.67 2.21 -24.96
C GLU A 205 -3.94 3.47 -25.44
N ARG A 206 -2.62 3.52 -25.25
CA ARG A 206 -1.79 4.64 -25.75
C ARG A 206 -1.75 4.68 -27.27
N LEU A 207 -1.69 3.52 -27.93
CA LEU A 207 -1.70 3.42 -29.39
C LEU A 207 -3.04 3.88 -29.98
N ILE A 208 -4.16 3.48 -29.35
CA ILE A 208 -5.51 3.91 -29.77
C ILE A 208 -5.62 5.43 -29.67
N ASN A 209 -5.14 6.02 -28.58
CA ASN A 209 -5.17 7.48 -28.43
C ASN A 209 -4.41 8.18 -29.56
N TYR A 210 -3.25 7.65 -29.95
CA TYR A 210 -2.51 8.18 -31.11
C TYR A 210 -3.31 8.05 -32.42
N GLN A 211 -3.90 6.87 -32.68
CA GLN A 211 -4.72 6.63 -33.86
C GLN A 211 -5.97 7.52 -33.91
N VAL A 212 -6.63 7.76 -32.77
CA VAL A 212 -7.79 8.66 -32.67
C VAL A 212 -7.39 10.10 -33.03
N ILE A 213 -6.23 10.58 -32.54
CA ILE A 213 -5.70 11.89 -32.89
C ILE A 213 -5.38 11.96 -34.39
N THR A 214 -4.74 10.93 -34.96
CA THR A 214 -4.45 10.87 -36.40
C THR A 214 -5.74 10.90 -37.24
N ASN A 215 -6.77 10.14 -36.85
CA ASN A 215 -8.06 10.15 -37.52
C ASN A 215 -8.76 11.51 -37.41
N PHE A 216 -8.67 12.18 -36.27
CA PHE A 216 -9.22 13.52 -36.08
C PHE A 216 -8.54 14.56 -36.99
N ILE A 217 -7.22 14.49 -37.14
CA ILE A 217 -6.47 15.36 -38.06
C ILE A 217 -6.90 15.09 -39.52
N LEU A 218 -7.01 13.82 -39.90
CA LEU A 218 -7.47 13.43 -41.24
C LEU A 218 -8.90 13.89 -41.51
N LEU A 219 -9.79 13.78 -40.52
CA LEU A 219 -11.17 14.29 -40.59
C LEU A 219 -11.19 15.80 -40.88
N ILE A 220 -10.39 16.59 -40.17
CA ILE A 220 -10.29 18.04 -40.41
C ILE A 220 -9.81 18.32 -41.84
N ILE A 221 -8.78 17.61 -42.30
CA ILE A 221 -8.24 17.78 -43.66
C ILE A 221 -9.33 17.48 -44.71
N MET A 222 -10.08 16.38 -44.55
CA MET A 222 -11.16 16.03 -45.47
C MET A 222 -12.30 17.08 -45.45
N CYS A 223 -12.66 17.60 -44.27
CA CYS A 223 -13.66 18.67 -44.16
C CYS A 223 -13.19 19.96 -44.86
N LEU A 224 -11.91 20.32 -44.73
CA LEU A 224 -11.34 21.48 -45.44
C LEU A 224 -11.35 21.27 -46.96
N LEU A 225 -11.02 20.07 -47.45
CA LEU A 225 -11.07 19.75 -48.88
C LEU A 225 -12.50 19.79 -49.44
N LEU A 226 -13.48 19.27 -48.70
CA LEU A 226 -14.90 19.32 -49.09
C LEU A 226 -15.43 20.75 -49.09
N ALA A 227 -15.10 21.55 -48.07
CA ALA A 227 -15.47 22.97 -48.02
C ALA A 227 -14.84 23.76 -49.18
N MET A 228 -13.57 23.50 -49.49
CA MET A 228 -12.87 24.10 -50.63
C MET A 228 -13.52 23.70 -51.96
N GLY A 229 -13.82 22.42 -52.16
CA GLY A 229 -14.49 21.93 -53.36
C GLY A 229 -15.87 22.55 -53.55
N SER A 230 -16.66 22.68 -52.47
CA SER A 230 -17.95 23.36 -52.49
C SER A 230 -17.82 24.84 -52.84
N ALA A 231 -16.83 25.54 -52.29
CA ALA A 231 -16.61 26.96 -52.59
C ALA A 231 -16.19 27.19 -54.05
N LEU A 232 -15.33 26.32 -54.59
CA LEU A 232 -14.94 26.37 -56.01
C LEU A 232 -16.12 26.07 -56.94
N MET A 233 -16.95 25.10 -56.57
CA MET A 233 -18.16 24.75 -57.34
C MET A 233 -19.18 25.90 -57.31
N TRP A 234 -19.37 26.53 -56.15
CA TRP A 234 -20.24 27.70 -56.00
C TRP A 234 -19.78 28.85 -56.90
N ARG A 235 -18.47 29.14 -56.90
CA ARG A 235 -17.88 30.15 -57.79
C ARG A 235 -18.11 29.82 -59.27
N HIS A 236 -17.91 28.56 -59.67
CA HIS A 236 -18.12 28.17 -61.06
C HIS A 236 -19.58 28.32 -61.50
N TRP A 237 -20.53 28.03 -60.61
CA TRP A 237 -21.95 28.18 -60.94
C TRP A 237 -22.44 29.62 -60.91
N GLU A 238 -21.83 30.50 -60.09
CA GLU A 238 -22.02 31.95 -60.15
C GLU A 238 -21.58 32.51 -61.53
N ASP A 239 -20.46 32.00 -62.08
CA ASP A 239 -19.98 32.37 -63.43
C ASP A 239 -20.89 31.88 -64.59
N VAL A 240 -21.68 30.81 -64.38
CA VAL A 240 -22.52 30.17 -65.42
C VAL A 240 -23.99 30.64 -65.36
N ASP A 241 -24.34 31.51 -64.41
CA ASP A 241 -25.67 32.11 -64.21
C ASP A 241 -26.81 31.08 -64.16
N VAL A 242 -26.69 30.12 -63.23
CA VAL A 242 -27.70 29.06 -63.09
C VAL A 242 -28.95 29.55 -62.31
N PRO A 243 -30.18 29.31 -62.78
CA PRO A 243 -31.40 29.91 -62.22
C PRO A 243 -31.79 29.51 -60.78
N TRP A 244 -31.12 28.52 -60.19
CA TRP A 244 -31.47 27.95 -58.88
C TRP A 244 -30.53 28.38 -57.74
N ILE A 245 -29.55 29.25 -58.02
CA ILE A 245 -28.64 29.79 -57.01
C ILE A 245 -29.19 31.13 -56.51
N SER A 246 -29.45 31.24 -55.20
CA SER A 246 -29.81 32.51 -54.58
C SER A 246 -28.57 33.38 -54.42
N GLU A 247 -28.59 34.62 -54.93
CA GLU A 247 -27.51 35.62 -54.83
C GLU A 247 -27.16 36.06 -53.39
N THR A 248 -27.83 35.52 -52.38
CA THR A 248 -27.77 36.00 -50.99
C THR A 248 -26.62 35.44 -50.15
N GLU A 249 -25.91 34.39 -50.60
CA GLU A 249 -24.83 33.78 -49.81
C GLU A 249 -23.44 34.12 -50.34
N SER A 250 -22.62 34.74 -49.48
CA SER A 250 -21.20 34.96 -49.78
C SER A 250 -20.43 33.64 -49.88
N ILE A 251 -19.49 33.53 -50.82
CA ILE A 251 -18.61 32.35 -51.00
C ILE A 251 -17.93 31.93 -49.69
N GLY A 252 -17.49 32.91 -48.88
CA GLY A 252 -16.87 32.66 -47.57
C GLY A 252 -17.86 32.08 -46.55
N GLY A 253 -19.12 32.51 -46.57
CA GLY A 253 -20.21 31.95 -45.77
C GLY A 253 -20.47 30.48 -46.12
N THR A 254 -20.58 30.18 -47.41
CA THR A 254 -20.76 28.79 -47.90
C THR A 254 -19.58 27.91 -47.52
N TYR A 255 -18.34 28.38 -47.60
CA TYR A 255 -17.16 27.63 -47.15
C TYR A 255 -17.25 27.25 -45.66
N VAL A 256 -17.58 28.21 -44.80
CA VAL A 256 -17.66 27.98 -43.35
C VAL A 256 -18.85 27.08 -43.00
N LEU A 257 -20.01 27.30 -43.61
CA LEU A 257 -21.20 26.47 -43.40
C LEU A 257 -20.95 25.03 -43.86
N THR A 258 -20.42 24.85 -45.07
CA THR A 258 -20.11 23.51 -45.60
C THR A 258 -19.03 22.81 -44.79
N PHE A 259 -18.06 23.52 -44.21
CA PHE A 259 -17.07 22.92 -43.30
C PHE A 259 -17.74 22.30 -42.07
N TRP A 260 -18.60 23.04 -41.37
CA TRP A 260 -19.30 22.55 -40.18
C TRP A 260 -20.32 21.45 -40.51
N GLN A 261 -21.03 21.58 -41.64
CA GLN A 261 -21.94 20.54 -42.15
C GLN A 261 -21.17 19.24 -42.47
N SER A 262 -20.01 19.36 -43.12
CA SER A 262 -19.14 18.22 -43.45
C SER A 262 -18.61 17.53 -42.19
N LEU A 263 -18.30 18.29 -41.14
CA LEU A 263 -17.85 17.75 -39.85
C LEU A 263 -18.94 16.88 -39.20
N ILE A 264 -20.20 17.35 -39.21
CA ILE A 264 -21.33 16.57 -38.70
C ILE A 264 -21.58 15.34 -39.57
N LEU A 265 -21.51 15.48 -40.89
CA LEU A 265 -21.72 14.37 -41.83
C LEU A 265 -20.67 13.26 -41.65
N LEU A 266 -19.41 13.63 -41.40
CA LEU A 266 -18.29 12.71 -41.23
C LEU A 266 -18.00 12.32 -39.77
N GLN A 267 -18.85 12.68 -38.81
CA GLN A 267 -18.63 12.42 -37.38
C GLN A 267 -18.40 10.92 -37.04
N ASN A 268 -18.94 10.02 -37.86
CA ASN A 268 -18.83 8.56 -37.68
C ASN A 268 -17.41 8.01 -37.94
N TRP A 269 -16.49 8.83 -38.48
CA TRP A 269 -15.08 8.45 -38.66
C TRP A 269 -14.34 8.29 -37.33
N ILE A 270 -14.85 8.90 -36.25
CA ILE A 270 -14.35 8.69 -34.89
C ILE A 270 -15.35 7.79 -34.16
N PRO A 271 -15.13 6.46 -34.14
CA PRO A 271 -16.06 5.54 -33.51
C PRO A 271 -16.02 5.72 -31.99
N ILE A 272 -17.02 6.43 -31.46
CA ILE A 272 -17.20 6.61 -30.01
C ILE A 272 -17.32 5.24 -29.30
N SER A 273 -17.90 4.25 -29.99
CA SER A 273 -18.05 2.88 -29.49
C SER A 273 -16.73 2.11 -29.32
N LEU A 274 -15.60 2.59 -29.88
CA LEU A 274 -14.32 1.89 -29.81
C LEU A 274 -13.87 1.70 -28.36
N TYR A 275 -13.96 2.73 -27.53
CA TYR A 275 -13.52 2.67 -26.14
C TYR A 275 -14.34 1.69 -25.31
N VAL A 276 -15.67 1.80 -25.41
CA VAL A 276 -16.60 0.91 -24.69
C VAL A 276 -16.44 -0.55 -25.13
N SER A 277 -16.27 -0.77 -26.44
CA SER A 277 -16.08 -2.12 -26.97
C SER A 277 -14.80 -2.75 -26.42
N ILE A 278 -13.71 -1.99 -26.32
CA ILE A 278 -12.43 -2.49 -25.81
C ILE A 278 -12.51 -2.75 -24.31
N GLU A 279 -13.14 -1.87 -23.53
CA GLU A 279 -13.36 -2.10 -22.10
C GLU A 279 -14.18 -3.37 -21.85
N MET A 280 -15.22 -3.59 -22.66
CA MET A 280 -16.03 -4.81 -22.58
C MET A 280 -15.21 -6.05 -22.92
N VAL A 281 -14.41 -6.03 -24.00
CA VAL A 281 -13.53 -7.14 -24.38
C VAL A 281 -12.51 -7.44 -23.27
N LYS A 282 -11.86 -6.43 -22.70
CA LYS A 282 -10.89 -6.59 -21.60
C LYS A 282 -11.53 -7.17 -20.34
N THR A 283 -12.74 -6.73 -20.03
CA THR A 283 -13.52 -7.27 -18.90
C THR A 283 -13.88 -8.73 -19.12
N CYS A 284 -14.33 -9.11 -20.32
CA CYS A 284 -14.60 -10.50 -20.67
C CYS A 284 -13.33 -11.36 -20.60
N GLN A 285 -12.19 -10.86 -21.08
CA GLN A 285 -10.90 -11.56 -20.96
C GLN A 285 -10.48 -11.76 -19.50
N ALA A 286 -10.65 -10.75 -18.64
CA ALA A 286 -10.40 -10.89 -17.21
C ALA A 286 -11.32 -11.93 -16.56
N TYR A 287 -12.60 -11.97 -16.96
CA TYR A 287 -13.52 -13.00 -16.48
C TYR A 287 -13.09 -14.41 -16.90
N PHE A 288 -12.65 -14.60 -18.14
CA PHE A 288 -12.13 -15.90 -18.59
C PHE A 288 -10.87 -16.32 -17.83
N MET A 289 -9.96 -15.39 -17.50
CA MET A 289 -8.81 -15.70 -16.64
C MET A 289 -9.24 -16.14 -15.23
N TYR A 290 -10.32 -15.55 -14.70
CA TYR A 290 -10.85 -15.93 -13.38
C TYR A 290 -11.49 -17.33 -13.38
N GLN A 291 -12.15 -17.71 -14.46
CA GLN A 291 -12.82 -19.01 -14.59
C GLN A 291 -11.90 -20.17 -14.98
N ASP A 292 -10.63 -19.90 -15.29
CA ASP A 292 -9.71 -20.94 -15.75
C ASP A 292 -9.30 -21.90 -14.61
N LEU A 293 -9.73 -23.15 -14.73
CA LEU A 293 -9.40 -24.23 -13.78
C LEU A 293 -7.92 -24.62 -13.82
N GLN A 294 -7.19 -24.37 -14.91
CA GLN A 294 -5.75 -24.66 -14.96
C GLN A 294 -4.93 -23.69 -14.09
N MET A 295 -5.46 -22.49 -13.85
CA MET A 295 -4.85 -21.49 -12.99
C MET A 295 -5.39 -21.53 -11.55
N TYR A 296 -6.15 -22.57 -11.19
CA TYR A 296 -6.62 -22.80 -9.83
C TYR A 296 -5.59 -23.60 -9.02
N TYR A 297 -5.33 -23.18 -7.79
CA TYR A 297 -4.39 -23.83 -6.87
C TYR A 297 -5.12 -24.51 -5.71
N PRO A 298 -5.31 -25.86 -5.76
CA PRO A 298 -6.08 -26.60 -4.77
C PRO A 298 -5.59 -26.50 -3.33
N PRO A 299 -4.27 -26.52 -3.02
CA PRO A 299 -3.81 -26.55 -1.63
C PRO A 299 -4.14 -25.28 -0.82
N THR A 300 -4.40 -24.14 -1.46
CA THR A 300 -4.86 -22.92 -0.77
C THR A 300 -6.27 -22.49 -1.15
N ASP A 301 -6.99 -23.29 -1.95
CA ASP A 301 -8.33 -22.96 -2.46
C ASP A 301 -8.39 -21.55 -3.10
N ARG A 302 -7.45 -21.29 -4.02
CA ARG A 302 -7.31 -19.97 -4.68
C ARG A 302 -7.29 -20.08 -6.18
N ALA A 303 -8.22 -19.37 -6.83
CA ALA A 303 -8.21 -19.13 -8.27
C ALA A 303 -7.32 -17.93 -8.64
N CYS A 304 -7.01 -17.78 -9.92
CA CYS A 304 -6.38 -16.59 -10.46
C CYS A 304 -7.36 -15.41 -10.39
N ILE A 305 -7.10 -14.45 -9.51
CA ILE A 305 -7.95 -13.26 -9.36
C ILE A 305 -7.29 -12.07 -10.05
N PRO A 306 -7.73 -11.68 -11.26
CA PRO A 306 -7.24 -10.47 -11.91
C PRO A 306 -7.72 -9.25 -11.12
N ARG A 307 -6.81 -8.57 -10.42
CA ARG A 307 -7.12 -7.36 -9.65
C ARG A 307 -7.29 -6.11 -10.51
N THR A 308 -6.77 -6.15 -11.73
CA THR A 308 -6.78 -5.03 -12.67
C THR A 308 -7.18 -5.56 -14.03
N TRP A 309 -8.40 -5.23 -14.46
CA TRP A 309 -9.00 -5.73 -15.70
C TRP A 309 -8.54 -5.04 -16.98
N ASN A 310 -7.90 -3.87 -16.90
CA ASN A 310 -7.61 -3.04 -18.08
C ASN A 310 -6.24 -3.34 -18.73
N ILE A 311 -5.50 -4.32 -18.20
CA ILE A 311 -4.14 -4.71 -18.63
C ILE A 311 -4.04 -6.16 -19.12
N SER A 312 -5.17 -6.81 -19.45
CA SER A 312 -5.17 -8.20 -19.94
C SER A 312 -4.32 -8.40 -21.20
N ASP A 313 -4.25 -7.38 -22.05
CA ASP A 313 -3.52 -7.37 -23.31
C ASP A 313 -2.00 -7.19 -23.16
N ASP A 314 -1.54 -6.58 -22.06
CA ASP A 314 -0.12 -6.39 -21.79
C ASP A 314 0.58 -7.73 -21.48
N LEU A 315 -0.15 -8.73 -20.98
CA LEU A 315 0.39 -10.07 -20.68
C LEU A 315 1.02 -10.75 -21.90
N GLY A 316 0.46 -10.51 -23.10
CA GLY A 316 1.02 -11.03 -24.36
C GLY A 316 2.26 -10.29 -24.86
N GLN A 317 2.66 -9.20 -24.20
CA GLN A 317 3.75 -8.32 -24.62
C GLN A 317 4.93 -8.30 -23.62
N VAL A 318 4.88 -9.13 -22.58
CA VAL A 318 5.92 -9.20 -21.55
C VAL A 318 7.20 -9.77 -22.17
N GLN A 319 8.31 -9.01 -22.10
CA GLN A 319 9.63 -9.46 -22.56
C GLN A 319 10.54 -9.88 -21.41
N TYR A 320 10.40 -9.25 -20.26
CA TYR A 320 11.22 -9.47 -19.08
C TYR A 320 10.33 -9.88 -17.93
N VAL A 321 10.65 -11.01 -17.30
CA VAL A 321 10.00 -11.49 -16.08
C VAL A 321 11.00 -11.36 -14.94
N PHE A 322 10.74 -10.41 -14.05
CA PHE A 322 11.49 -10.29 -12.80
C PHE A 322 10.84 -11.22 -11.78
N SER A 323 11.57 -12.28 -11.40
CA SER A 323 11.10 -13.23 -10.38
C SER A 323 11.89 -13.04 -9.10
N ASP A 324 11.17 -13.00 -7.98
CA ASP A 324 11.78 -13.18 -6.68
C ASP A 324 12.22 -14.65 -6.52
N LYS A 325 13.28 -14.89 -5.75
CA LYS A 325 13.76 -16.23 -5.43
C LYS A 325 12.89 -16.86 -4.34
N THR A 326 12.76 -16.17 -3.21
CA THR A 326 12.15 -16.76 -2.01
C THR A 326 10.63 -16.65 -2.08
N GLY A 327 9.92 -17.77 -1.93
CA GLY A 327 8.46 -17.79 -1.95
C GLY A 327 7.82 -17.71 -3.34
N THR A 328 8.61 -17.48 -4.40
CA THR A 328 8.16 -17.61 -5.80
C THR A 328 8.83 -18.81 -6.49
N LEU A 329 10.16 -18.81 -6.62
CA LEU A 329 10.89 -19.94 -7.22
C LEU A 329 11.06 -21.11 -6.26
N THR A 330 11.37 -20.82 -4.98
CA THR A 330 11.60 -21.84 -3.97
C THR A 330 10.42 -21.94 -2.99
N ARG A 331 10.06 -23.19 -2.65
CA ARG A 331 9.24 -23.47 -1.46
C ARG A 331 10.12 -23.30 -0.23
N ASN A 332 9.57 -22.75 0.85
CA ASN A 332 10.27 -22.63 2.14
C ASN A 332 10.35 -23.99 2.86
N VAL A 333 10.93 -25.00 2.20
CA VAL A 333 11.14 -26.33 2.76
C VAL A 333 12.58 -26.72 2.44
N MET A 334 13.38 -26.88 3.48
CA MET A 334 14.78 -27.30 3.37
C MET A 334 14.88 -28.78 3.69
N GLU A 335 15.16 -29.59 2.68
CA GLU A 335 15.33 -31.03 2.83
C GLU A 335 16.81 -31.38 2.73
N PHE A 336 17.36 -32.03 3.76
CA PHE A 336 18.68 -32.60 3.68
C PHE A 336 18.67 -33.79 2.71
N ARG A 337 19.45 -33.69 1.62
CA ARG A 337 19.47 -34.71 0.55
C ARG A 337 20.72 -35.58 0.57
N LYS A 338 21.89 -34.96 0.62
CA LYS A 338 23.19 -35.65 0.54
C LYS A 338 24.20 -34.97 1.44
N CYS A 339 25.19 -35.73 1.89
CA CYS A 339 26.40 -35.18 2.48
C CYS A 339 27.63 -35.95 2.01
N THR A 340 28.78 -35.31 2.09
CA THR A 340 30.09 -35.93 1.88
C THR A 340 30.80 -36.03 3.22
N ILE A 341 31.15 -37.25 3.63
CA ILE A 341 31.90 -37.50 4.86
C ILE A 341 33.16 -38.26 4.47
N ASN A 342 34.33 -37.66 4.74
CA ASN A 342 35.64 -38.21 4.40
C ASN A 342 35.78 -38.63 2.91
N GLY A 343 35.31 -37.78 2.00
CA GLY A 343 35.36 -38.05 0.55
C GLY A 343 34.31 -39.05 0.04
N HIS A 344 33.54 -39.70 0.92
CA HIS A 344 32.44 -40.58 0.54
C HIS A 344 31.11 -39.83 0.51
N ILE A 345 30.37 -39.94 -0.59
CA ILE A 345 29.05 -39.32 -0.77
C ILE A 345 27.98 -40.26 -0.17
N TYR A 346 27.18 -39.72 0.75
CA TYR A 346 26.03 -40.39 1.38
C TYR A 346 24.74 -39.70 0.95
N GLY A 347 23.71 -40.51 0.66
CA GLY A 347 22.42 -40.07 0.11
C GLY A 347 22.26 -40.49 -1.35
N LYS A 348 21.12 -41.11 -1.68
CA LYS A 348 20.81 -41.62 -3.02
C LYS A 348 20.74 -40.50 -4.05
#